data_AF-J6UB01-F1
#
_entry.id   AF-J6UB01-F1
#
_cell.length_a   1.000
_cell.length_b   1.000
_cell.length_c   1.000
_cell.angle_alpha   90.00
_cell.angle_beta   90.00
_cell.angle_gamma   90.00
#
_symmetry.space_group_name_H-M   'P 1'
#
loop_
_entity.id
_entity.type
_entity.pdbx_description
1 polymer ?
#
loop_
_entity_poly.entity_id
_entity_poly.type
_entity_poly.pdbx_seq_one_letter_code
_entity_poly.pdbx_strand_id
1 'polypeptide(L)' 'MLHVLAQGGYIRHRRTDDHRIIDVLCFTRDGHVLADCTLDVFAKLRRKRLIESRASSPYRISDEGRRSVRAQLDNR' A
#
# COMPACT_ATOMS: atom_id res chain seq x y z
N MET A 1 0.81 -7.91 2.77
CA MET A 1 0.48 -6.70 1.97
C MET A 1 1.71 -6.00 1.41
N LEU A 2 2.71 -5.60 2.22
CA LEU A 2 3.87 -4.86 1.70
C LEU A 2 4.65 -5.64 0.62
N HIS A 3 4.78 -6.96 0.78
CA HIS A 3 5.32 -7.88 -0.25
C HIS A 3 4.58 -7.78 -1.59
N VAL A 4 3.25 -7.66 -1.60
CA VAL A 4 2.44 -7.55 -2.82
C VAL A 4 2.75 -6.24 -3.54
N LEU A 5 2.86 -5.14 -2.79
CA LEU A 5 3.25 -3.85 -3.35
C LEU A 5 4.68 -3.88 -3.90
N ALA A 6 5.59 -4.62 -3.26
CA ALA A 6 6.96 -4.85 -3.74
C ALA A 6 7.01 -5.59 -5.09
N GLN A 7 6.07 -6.51 -5.31
CA GLN A 7 5.91 -7.31 -6.54
C GLN A 7 5.19 -6.55 -7.68
N GLY A 8 4.80 -5.30 -7.47
CA GLY A 8 4.16 -4.46 -8.50
C GLY A 8 2.69 -4.11 -8.23
N GLY A 9 2.15 -4.55 -7.09
CA GLY A 9 0.82 -4.16 -6.65
C GLY A 9 0.67 -2.66 -6.32
N TYR A 10 -0.56 -2.24 -6.08
CA TYR A 10 -0.91 -0.87 -5.73
C TYR A 10 -2.17 -0.80 -4.87
N ILE A 11 -2.35 0.29 -4.14
CA ILE A 11 -3.55 0.56 -3.35
C ILE A 11 -4.33 1.70 -3.99
N ARG A 12 -5.58 1.44 -4.36
CA ARG A 12 -6.56 2.48 -4.67
C ARG A 12 -7.31 2.85 -3.41
N HIS A 13 -7.74 4.09 -3.34
CA HIS A 13 -8.51 4.60 -2.23
C HIS A 13 -9.66 5.45 -2.75
N ARG A 14 -10.78 5.46 -2.01
CA ARG A 14 -11.90 6.36 -2.26
C ARG A 14 -11.94 7.42 -1.18
N ARG A 15 -12.21 8.66 -1.59
CA ARG A 15 -12.38 9.79 -0.68
C ARG A 15 -13.82 10.28 -0.72
N THR A 16 -14.26 10.86 0.38
CA THR A 16 -15.43 11.73 0.41
C THR A 16 -15.06 13.10 -0.16
N ASP A 17 -16.07 13.95 -0.35
CA ASP A 17 -15.90 15.34 -0.77
C ASP A 17 -15.04 16.13 0.24
N ASP A 18 -15.14 15.80 1.54
CA ASP A 18 -14.28 16.32 2.61
C ASP A 18 -12.86 15.74 2.63
N HIS A 19 -12.43 15.08 1.54
CA HIS A 19 -11.09 14.49 1.37
C HIS A 19 -10.74 13.36 2.34
N ARG A 20 -11.70 12.85 3.12
CA ARG A 20 -11.51 11.73 4.04
C ARG A 20 -11.48 10.42 3.26
N ILE A 21 -10.43 9.61 3.48
CA ILE A 21 -10.37 8.26 2.91
C ILE A 21 -11.34 7.35 3.65
N ILE A 22 -12.26 6.73 2.91
CA ILE A 22 -13.33 5.88 3.46
C ILE A 22 -13.23 4.44 3.01
N ASP A 23 -12.42 4.15 1.99
CA ASP A 23 -12.27 2.82 1.44
C ASP A 23 -10.91 2.65 0.78
N VAL A 24 -10.37 1.44 0.82
CA VAL A 24 -9.07 1.07 0.25
C VAL A 24 -9.12 -0.33 -0.34
N LEU A 25 -8.56 -0.47 -1.53
CA LEU A 25 -8.42 -1.75 -2.22
C LEU A 25 -6.97 -1.95 -2.63
N CYS A 26 -6.38 -3.05 -2.20
CA CYS A 26 -5.03 -3.45 -2.62
C CYS A 26 -5.15 -4.42 -3.80
N PHE A 27 -4.52 -4.06 -4.90
CA PHE A 27 -4.43 -4.85 -6.11
C PHE A 27 -3.06 -5.52 -6.20
N THR A 28 -3.03 -6.79 -6.58
CA THR A 28 -1.80 -7.47 -7.00
C THR A 28 -1.34 -6.96 -8.37
N ARG A 29 -0.15 -7.38 -8.82
CA ARG A 29 0.35 -7.08 -10.17
C ARG A 29 -0.63 -7.55 -11.26
N ASP A 30 -1.31 -8.67 -11.03
CA ASP A 30 -2.24 -9.31 -11.96
C ASP A 30 -3.69 -8.78 -11.84
N GLY A 31 -3.93 -7.80 -10.96
CA GLY A 31 -5.24 -7.15 -10.83
C GLY A 31 -6.20 -7.80 -9.83
N HIS A 32 -5.77 -8.80 -9.06
CA HIS A 32 -6.59 -9.39 -8.00
C HIS A 32 -6.68 -8.47 -6.78
N VAL A 33 -7.86 -8.38 -6.17
CA VAL A 33 -8.08 -7.62 -4.93
C VAL A 33 -7.76 -8.49 -3.73
N LEU A 34 -6.98 -7.96 -2.79
CA LEU A 34 -6.71 -8.60 -1.51
C LEU A 34 -7.77 -8.24 -0.47
N ALA A 35 -8.43 -9.26 0.09
CA ALA A 35 -9.45 -9.09 1.12
C ALA A 35 -8.93 -8.41 2.40
N ASP A 36 -7.65 -8.62 2.75
CA ASP A 36 -7.07 -8.11 4.00
C ASP A 36 -6.63 -6.63 3.93
N CYS A 37 -7.04 -5.88 2.90
CA CYS A 37 -6.75 -4.45 2.80
C CYS A 37 -7.75 -3.62 3.59
N THR A 38 -7.44 -3.35 4.86
CA THR A 38 -8.24 -2.48 5.72
C THR A 38 -7.67 -1.06 5.82
N LEU A 39 -8.53 -0.10 6.20
CA LEU A 39 -8.12 1.28 6.47
C LEU A 39 -7.02 1.37 7.54
N ASP A 40 -7.06 0.52 8.57
CA ASP A 40 -6.04 0.47 9.62
C ASP A 40 -4.68 0.05 9.09
N VAL A 41 -4.64 -0.98 8.23
CA VAL A 41 -3.39 -1.42 7.62
C VAL A 41 -2.85 -0.35 6.69
N PHE A 42 -3.71 0.25 5.87
CA PHE A 42 -3.34 1.38 5.02
C PHE A 42 -2.77 2.56 5.83
N ALA A 43 -3.43 2.95 6.92
CA ALA A 43 -2.98 4.01 7.80
C ALA A 43 -1.62 3.68 8.46
N LYS A 44 -1.40 2.43 8.90
CA LYS A 44 -0.12 1.97 9.44
C LYS A 44 1.00 2.06 8.40
N LEU A 45 0.75 1.60 7.16
CA LEU A 45 1.73 1.68 6.07
C LEU A 45 2.11 3.13 5.74
N ARG A 46 1.11 4.01 5.68
CA ARG A 46 1.30 5.44 5.40
C ARG A 46 2.04 6.15 6.53
N ARG A 47 1.70 5.88 7.80
CA ARG A 47 2.39 6.45 8.98
C ARG A 47 3.88 6.07 9.00
N LYS A 48 4.20 4.83 8.63
CA LYS A 48 5.58 4.34 8.52
C LYS A 48 6.27 4.75 7.20
N ARG A 49 5.61 5.54 6.33
CA ARG A 49 6.11 5.96 5.01
C ARG A 49 6.51 4.80 4.09
N LEU A 50 5.92 3.61 4.29
CA LEU A 50 6.22 2.39 3.49
C LEU A 50 5.48 2.38 2.14
N ILE A 51 4.51 3.28 1.99
CA ILE A 51 3.77 3.50 0.76
C ILE A 51 3.72 5.00 0.46
N GLU A 52 3.62 5.34 -0.82
CA GLU A 52 3.52 6.72 -1.29
C GLU A 52 2.62 6.80 -2.51
N SER A 53 1.99 7.97 -2.69
CA SER A 53 1.28 8.34 -3.91
C SER A 53 2.04 9.48 -4.57
N ARG A 54 2.23 9.40 -5.89
CA ARG A 54 2.92 10.42 -6.69
C ARG A 54 1.99 10.87 -7.81
N ALA A 55 1.95 12.18 -8.08
CA ALA A 55 1.10 12.76 -9.14
C ALA A 55 -0.35 12.23 -9.12
N SER A 56 -0.97 12.21 -7.94
CA SER A 56 -2.35 11.71 -7.75
C SER A 56 -2.60 10.25 -8.18
N SER A 57 -1.55 9.46 -8.39
CA SER A 57 -1.65 8.04 -8.76
C SER A 57 -1.99 7.16 -7.56
N PRO A 58 -2.44 5.91 -7.76
CA PRO A 58 -2.61 4.93 -6.70
C PRO A 58 -1.35 4.80 -5.82
N TYR A 59 -1.54 4.48 -4.54
CA TYR A 59 -0.42 4.29 -3.62
C TYR A 59 0.40 3.06 -4.03
N ARG A 60 1.72 3.21 -4.07
CA ARG A 60 2.67 2.13 -4.35
C ARG A 60 3.67 2.01 -3.22
N ILE A 61 4.45 0.94 -3.21
CA ILE A 61 5.56 0.80 -2.26
C ILE A 61 6.54 1.96 -2.44
N SER A 62 6.98 2.55 -1.33
CA SER A 62 8.06 3.55 -1.34
C SER A 62 9.43 2.87 -1.35
N ASP A 63 10.49 3.66 -1.48
CA ASP A 63 11.85 3.15 -1.28
C ASP A 63 12.06 2.55 0.12
N GLU A 64 11.60 3.25 1.17
CA GLU A 64 11.64 2.77 2.56
C GLU A 64 10.84 1.47 2.73
N GLY A 65 9.66 1.39 2.10
CA GLY A 65 8.85 0.19 2.05
C GLY A 65 9.60 -0.99 1.43
N ARG A 66 10.31 -0.75 0.32
CA ARG A 66 11.08 -1.77 -0.39
C ARG A 66 12.26 -2.27 0.44
N ARG A 67 12.96 -1.37 1.14
CA ARG A 67 14.04 -1.73 2.07
C ARG A 67 13.53 -2.55 3.26
N SER A 68 12.38 -2.18 3.82
CA SER A 68 11.74 -2.94 4.91
C SER A 68 11.37 -4.36 4.52
N VAL A 69 10.92 -4.61 3.28
CA VAL A 69 10.64 -5.97 2.78
C VAL A 69 11.92 -6.81 2.69
N ARG A 70 13.01 -6.23 2.19
CA ARG A 70 14.30 -6.94 2.10
C ARG A 70 14.80 -7.35 3.48
N ALA A 71 14.79 -6.42 4.44
CA ALA A 71 15.16 -6.70 5.82
C ALA A 71 14.29 -7.79 6.49
N GLN A 72 13.01 -7.92 6.10
CA GLN A 72 12.15 -9.01 6.59
C GLN A 72 12.51 -10.38 5.99
N LEU A 73 12.99 -10.41 4.75
CA LEU A 73 13.47 -11.63 4.10
C LEU A 73 14.83 -12.06 4.64
N ASP A 74 15.68 -11.10 5.00
CA ASP A 74 17.01 -11.34 5.59
C ASP A 74 16.94 -11.77 7.07
N ASN A 75 15.84 -11.43 7.79
CA ASN A 75 15.62 -11.78 9.20
C ASN A 75 14.96 -13.17 9.40
N ARG A 76 15.28 -14.14 8.54
CA ARG A 76 14.81 -15.53 8.63
C ARG A 76 15.98 -16.49 8.65
#